data_AF-A0A6V7R761-F1
#
_entry.id   AF-A0A6V7R761-F1
#
_cell.length_a   1.000
_cell.length_b   1.000
_cell.length_c   1.000
_cell.angle_alpha   90.00
_cell.angle_beta   90.00
_cell.angle_gamma   90.00
#
_symmetry.space_group_name_H-M   'P 1'
#
loop_
_entity.id
_entity.type
_entity.pdbx_description
1 polymer ?
#
loop_
_entity_poly.entity_id
_entity_poly.type
_entity_poly.pdbx_seq_one_letter_code
_entity_poly.pdbx_strand_id
1 'polypeptide(L)'
;MKDIKTYEPMIMSIIKKLGIKYHIDEYMQIGRITVFTAQNTFDEEKAKCTQDQYIYTRIYQRLIDTIRKESNYQKYHTTTEDTLMTTHSYRDQYDYIYFEDLKTNLNEREQYVFTYLLNGYSISEISVMLGVSNSTAKNIRKSIREKLSKV
;
A
#
# COMPACT_ATOMS: atom_id res chain seq x y z
N MET A 1 38.27 18.69 19.01
CA MET A 1 37.12 18.41 18.12
C MET A 1 37.31 19.22 16.83
N LYS A 2 37.32 18.58 15.66
CA LYS A 2 37.38 19.31 14.37
C LYS A 2 36.00 19.92 14.09
N ASP A 3 35.95 21.05 13.40
CA ASP A 3 34.69 21.67 12.97
C ASP A 3 33.90 20.70 12.07
N ILE A 4 32.61 20.55 12.33
CA ILE A 4 31.69 19.67 11.60
C ILE A 4 31.68 20.02 10.11
N LYS A 5 31.84 21.31 9.76
CA LYS A 5 31.88 21.77 8.37
C LYS A 5 32.98 21.09 7.54
N THR A 6 34.08 20.69 8.17
CA THR A 6 35.18 19.99 7.48
C THR A 6 34.80 18.60 6.97
N TYR A 7 33.76 17.98 7.55
CA TYR A 7 33.25 16.68 7.17
C TYR A 7 32.08 16.74 6.16
N GLU A 8 31.57 17.94 5.82
CA GLU A 8 30.48 18.07 4.86
C GLU A 8 30.77 17.46 3.49
N PRO A 9 31.99 17.62 2.90
CA PRO A 9 32.33 16.94 1.66
C PRO A 9 32.28 15.41 1.79
N MET A 10 32.68 14.88 2.96
CA MET A 10 32.59 13.44 3.25
C MET A 10 31.14 12.98 3.31
N ILE A 11 30.26 13.71 4.01
CA ILE A 11 28.83 13.41 4.09
C ILE A 11 28.22 13.43 2.67
N MET A 12 28.48 14.50 1.91
CA MET A 12 27.99 14.63 0.53
C MET A 12 28.49 13.49 -0.38
N SER A 13 29.74 13.05 -0.22
CA SER A 13 30.26 11.91 -0.97
C SER A 13 29.50 10.62 -0.65
N ILE A 14 29.11 10.41 0.61
CA ILE A 14 28.35 9.24 1.04
C ILE A 14 26.92 9.32 0.52
N ILE A 15 26.27 10.49 0.59
CA ILE A 15 24.93 10.73 0.03
C ILE A 15 24.89 10.36 -1.45
N LYS A 16 25.88 10.85 -2.23
CA LYS A 16 26.03 10.50 -3.65
C LYS A 16 26.26 9.01 -3.85
N LYS A 17 27.13 8.38 -3.05
CA LYS A 17 27.42 6.94 -3.11
C LYS A 17 26.19 6.08 -2.81
N LEU A 18 25.31 6.53 -1.92
CA LEU A 18 24.06 5.84 -1.57
C LEU A 18 22.92 6.12 -2.56
N GLY A 19 23.13 6.98 -3.57
CA GLY A 19 22.13 7.29 -4.58
C GLY A 19 20.95 8.12 -4.06
N ILE A 20 21.13 8.85 -2.95
CA ILE A 20 20.09 9.70 -2.35
C ILE A 20 19.89 10.92 -3.24
N LYS A 21 18.68 11.05 -3.81
CA LYS A 21 18.31 12.14 -4.73
C LYS A 21 17.40 13.20 -4.09
N TYR A 22 16.65 12.83 -3.07
CA TYR A 22 15.66 13.68 -2.40
C TYR A 22 16.07 13.92 -0.95
N HIS A 23 15.52 14.97 -0.34
CA HIS A 23 15.76 15.33 1.07
C HIS A 23 17.26 15.47 1.42
N ILE A 24 18.08 15.91 0.46
CA ILE A 24 19.54 16.00 0.63
C ILE A 24 19.90 16.83 1.87
N ASP A 25 19.17 17.92 2.12
CA ASP A 25 19.41 18.77 3.30
C ASP A 25 19.17 18.04 4.62
N GLU A 26 18.15 17.17 4.70
CA GLU A 26 17.87 16.35 5.87
C GLU A 26 18.97 15.31 6.09
N TYR A 27 19.37 14.59 5.04
CA TYR A 27 20.46 13.63 5.10
C TYR A 27 21.80 14.30 5.46
N MET A 28 22.04 15.54 5.01
CA MET A 28 23.18 16.35 5.41
C MET A 28 23.14 16.66 6.92
N GLN A 29 21.99 17.04 7.47
CA GLN A 29 21.84 17.28 8.91
C GLN A 29 22.06 16.02 9.73
N ILE A 30 21.50 14.88 9.32
CA ILE A 30 21.72 13.59 9.97
C ILE A 30 23.21 13.24 9.96
N GLY A 31 23.90 13.47 8.85
CA GLY A 31 25.34 13.33 8.74
C GLY A 31 26.10 14.20 9.75
N ARG A 32 25.76 15.49 9.86
CA ARG A 32 26.38 16.43 10.81
C ARG A 32 26.21 16.00 12.26
N ILE A 33 25.00 15.59 12.66
CA ILE A 33 24.72 15.07 14.01
C ILE A 33 25.54 13.79 14.27
N THR A 34 25.68 12.94 13.24
CA THR A 34 26.48 11.72 13.33
C THR A 34 27.97 12.02 13.50
N VAL A 35 28.51 13.05 12.82
CA VAL A 35 29.89 13.52 13.02
C VAL A 35 30.08 13.97 14.47
N PHE A 36 29.21 14.84 14.98
CA PHE A 36 29.30 15.34 16.35
C PHE A 36 29.30 14.20 17.37
N THR A 37 28.37 13.26 17.24
CA THR A 37 28.28 12.11 18.15
C THR A 37 29.46 11.15 18.00
N ALA A 38 29.94 10.89 16.78
CA ALA A 38 31.10 10.04 16.53
C ALA A 38 32.39 10.66 17.08
N GLN A 39 32.57 11.98 16.95
CA GLN A 39 33.73 12.68 17.53
C GLN A 39 33.75 12.58 19.06
N ASN A 40 32.59 12.66 19.72
CA ASN A 40 32.50 12.57 21.19
C ASN A 40 32.63 11.13 21.72
N THR A 41 32.44 10.12 20.87
CA THR A 41 32.46 8.71 21.26
C THR A 41 33.69 7.96 20.74
N PHE A 42 34.53 8.62 19.94
CA PHE A 42 35.75 8.01 19.42
C PHE A 42 36.76 7.85 20.56
N ASP A 43 37.25 6.62 20.71
CA ASP A 43 38.23 6.23 21.71
C ASP A 43 39.44 5.65 20.95
N GLU A 44 40.53 6.41 20.93
CA GLU A 44 41.73 6.09 20.16
C GLU A 44 42.45 4.84 20.69
N GLU A 45 42.34 4.54 21.98
CA GLU A 45 42.96 3.36 22.58
C GLU A 45 42.22 2.07 22.22
N LYS A 46 40.91 2.18 21.96
CA LYS A 46 40.06 1.03 21.60
C LYS A 46 39.89 0.84 20.10
N ALA A 47 40.12 1.88 19.30
CA ALA A 47 39.91 1.84 17.86
C ALA A 47 41.17 1.42 17.10
N LYS A 48 41.04 0.41 16.24
CA LYS A 48 42.12 0.00 15.30
C LYS A 48 42.22 0.88 14.04
N CYS A 49 41.38 1.90 13.93
CA CYS A 49 41.23 2.73 12.73
C CYS A 49 41.40 4.21 13.05
N THR A 50 41.66 5.01 12.02
CA THR A 50 41.75 6.46 12.20
C THR A 50 40.39 7.05 12.54
N GLN A 51 40.38 8.17 13.26
CA GLN A 51 39.16 8.88 13.61
C GLN A 51 38.29 9.20 12.37
N ASP A 52 38.92 9.61 11.27
CA ASP A 52 38.19 9.96 10.04
C ASP A 52 37.56 8.70 9.38
N GLN A 53 38.22 7.54 9.45
CA GLN A 53 37.63 6.26 9.00
C GLN A 53 36.46 5.85 9.89
N TYR A 54 36.60 5.97 11.22
CA TYR A 54 35.53 5.69 12.16
C TYR A 54 34.30 6.57 11.89
N ILE A 55 34.51 7.87 11.71
CA ILE A 55 33.44 8.83 11.40
C ILE A 55 32.77 8.48 10.07
N TYR A 56 33.55 8.17 9.02
CA TYR A 56 33.01 7.74 7.74
C TYR A 56 32.08 6.53 7.89
N THR A 57 32.54 5.50 8.61
CA THR A 57 31.75 4.28 8.85
C THR A 57 30.47 4.60 9.61
N ARG A 58 30.53 5.46 10.63
CA ARG A 58 29.34 5.86 11.40
C ARG A 58 28.33 6.64 10.57
N ILE A 59 28.77 7.59 9.75
CA ILE A 59 27.89 8.33 8.83
C ILE A 59 27.23 7.35 7.86
N TYR A 60 28.02 6.49 7.22
CA TYR A 60 27.53 5.53 6.24
C TYR A 60 26.45 4.60 6.82
N GLN A 61 26.71 4.02 8.00
CA GLN A 61 25.75 3.18 8.72
C GLN A 61 24.48 3.95 9.07
N ARG A 62 24.62 5.16 9.64
CA ARG A 62 23.46 5.94 10.06
C ARG A 62 22.56 6.31 8.89
N LEU A 63 23.12 6.72 7.76
CA LEU A 63 22.32 7.07 6.57
C LEU A 63 21.59 5.84 6.01
N ILE A 64 22.22 4.66 6.00
CA ILE A 64 21.55 3.39 5.63
C ILE A 64 20.38 3.10 6.57
N ASP A 65 20.57 3.25 7.88
CA ASP A 65 19.53 2.98 8.87
C ASP A 65 18.35 3.95 8.70
N THR A 66 18.62 5.23 8.39
CA THR A 66 17.58 6.20 8.03
C THR A 66 16.81 5.77 6.79
N ILE A 67 17.49 5.40 5.70
CA ILE A 67 16.82 4.95 4.46
C ILE A 67 15.93 3.73 4.74
N ARG A 68 16.43 2.76 5.53
CA ARG A 68 15.65 1.57 5.91
C ARG A 68 14.43 1.94 6.75
N LYS A 69 14.58 2.89 7.68
CA LYS A 69 13.47 3.40 8.50
C LYS A 69 12.41 4.08 7.63
N GLU A 70 12.81 4.93 6.70
CA GLU A 70 11.90 5.60 5.76
C GLU A 70 11.20 4.60 4.84
N SER A 71 11.94 3.64 4.29
CA SER A 71 11.37 2.59 3.44
C SER A 71 10.35 1.73 4.20
N ASN A 72 10.67 1.34 5.45
CA ASN A 72 9.72 0.63 6.31
C ASN A 72 8.50 1.51 6.63
N TYR A 73 8.72 2.78 6.96
CA TYR A 73 7.63 3.72 7.24
C TYR A 73 6.70 3.83 6.03
N GLN A 74 7.23 4.04 4.81
CA GLN A 74 6.45 4.05 3.58
C GLN A 74 5.70 2.73 3.36
N LYS A 75 6.33 1.59 3.62
CA LYS A 75 5.66 0.28 3.49
C LYS A 75 4.41 0.14 4.37
N TYR A 76 4.41 0.72 5.58
CA TYR A 76 3.31 0.60 6.53
C TYR A 76 2.37 1.81 6.57
N HIS A 77 2.82 2.97 6.09
CA HIS A 77 2.10 4.25 6.18
C HIS A 77 1.81 4.90 4.83
N THR A 78 2.36 4.39 3.72
CA THR A 78 1.82 4.69 2.39
C THR A 78 0.56 3.83 2.23
N THR A 79 -0.58 4.40 2.65
CA THR A 79 -1.88 4.02 2.12
C THR A 79 -1.84 4.27 0.62
N THR A 80 -1.45 3.26 -0.15
CA THR A 80 -1.88 3.06 -1.54
C THR A 80 -2.05 4.34 -2.35
N GLU A 81 -0.94 5.00 -2.72
CA GLU A 81 -1.02 6.09 -3.71
C GLU A 81 -1.44 5.59 -5.10
N ASP A 82 -1.33 4.28 -5.38
CA ASP A 82 -1.91 3.66 -6.58
C ASP A 82 -3.37 3.19 -6.43
N THR A 83 -3.97 3.28 -5.24
CA THR A 83 -5.38 2.86 -5.02
C THR A 83 -6.31 4.03 -4.71
N LEU A 84 -5.83 5.27 -4.85
CA LEU A 84 -6.61 6.49 -4.63
C LEU A 84 -6.89 7.32 -5.89
N MET A 85 -6.77 6.74 -7.09
CA MET A 85 -7.26 7.37 -8.33
C MET A 85 -7.98 6.39 -9.28
N THR A 86 -8.84 5.52 -8.76
CA THR A 86 -9.87 4.83 -9.57
C THR A 86 -11.13 4.53 -8.73
N THR A 87 -11.78 5.56 -8.18
CA THR A 87 -13.12 5.38 -7.57
C THR A 87 -14.27 5.65 -8.51
N HIS A 88 -14.03 5.92 -9.80
CA HIS A 88 -15.06 5.84 -10.84
C HIS A 88 -14.43 5.23 -12.08
N SER A 89 -14.37 3.90 -12.13
CA SER A 89 -14.10 3.25 -13.40
C SER A 89 -15.36 3.44 -14.25
N TYR A 90 -15.22 3.95 -15.47
CA TYR A 90 -16.33 3.95 -16.44
C TYR A 90 -16.98 2.56 -16.57
N ARG A 91 -16.26 1.49 -16.18
CA ARG A 91 -16.76 0.13 -16.00
C ARG A 91 -17.97 0.02 -15.07
N ASP A 92 -18.02 0.75 -13.95
CA ASP A 92 -19.15 0.69 -13.00
C ASP A 92 -20.44 1.26 -13.60
N GLN A 93 -20.33 2.26 -14.50
CA GLN A 93 -21.50 2.83 -15.19
C GLN A 93 -22.00 1.91 -16.31
N TYR A 94 -21.10 1.26 -17.07
CA TYR A 94 -21.48 0.23 -18.05
C TYR A 94 -22.05 -1.02 -17.36
N ASP A 95 -21.48 -1.42 -16.22
CA ASP A 95 -21.97 -2.54 -15.43
C ASP A 95 -23.37 -2.23 -14.89
N TYR A 96 -23.64 -1.02 -14.36
CA TYR A 96 -24.98 -0.62 -13.91
C TYR A 96 -26.03 -0.64 -15.03
N ILE A 97 -25.69 -0.12 -16.22
CA ILE A 97 -26.58 -0.15 -17.39
C ILE A 97 -26.85 -1.61 -17.81
N TYR A 98 -25.82 -2.44 -17.86
CA TYR A 98 -25.95 -3.86 -18.17
C TYR A 98 -26.79 -4.61 -17.11
N PHE A 99 -26.68 -4.25 -15.83
CA PHE A 99 -27.50 -4.85 -14.76
C PHE A 99 -28.98 -4.51 -14.89
N GLU A 100 -29.34 -3.29 -15.28
CA GLU A 100 -30.73 -2.92 -15.53
C GLU A 100 -31.28 -3.62 -16.79
N ASP A 101 -30.47 -3.74 -17.84
CA ASP A 101 -30.86 -4.49 -19.05
C ASP A 101 -31.07 -6.00 -18.75
N LEU A 102 -30.23 -6.60 -17.91
CA LEU A 102 -30.40 -8.00 -17.48
C LEU A 102 -31.71 -8.22 -16.70
N LYS A 103 -32.13 -7.25 -15.86
CA LYS A 103 -33.39 -7.31 -15.11
C LYS A 103 -34.62 -7.32 -16.02
N THR A 104 -34.57 -6.71 -17.20
CA THR A 104 -35.70 -6.71 -18.14
C THR A 104 -36.10 -8.12 -18.61
N ASN A 105 -35.15 -9.06 -18.62
CA ASN A 105 -35.37 -10.45 -19.03
C ASN A 105 -35.88 -11.35 -17.90
N LEU A 106 -36.02 -10.81 -16.69
CA LEU A 106 -36.42 -11.51 -15.47
C LEU A 106 -37.83 -11.12 -15.06
N ASN A 107 -38.65 -12.09 -14.65
CA ASN A 107 -39.97 -11.79 -14.06
C ASN A 107 -39.78 -11.19 -12.65
N GLU A 108 -40.78 -10.47 -12.12
CA GLU A 108 -40.67 -9.78 -10.81
C GLU A 108 -40.10 -10.67 -9.69
N ARG A 109 -40.59 -11.90 -9.56
CA ARG A 109 -40.09 -12.87 -8.57
C ARG A 109 -38.62 -13.25 -8.78
N GLU A 110 -38.19 -13.35 -10.03
CA GLU A 110 -36.80 -13.65 -10.38
C GLU A 110 -35.89 -12.45 -10.13
N GLN A 111 -36.37 -11.23 -10.39
CA GLN A 111 -35.66 -10.00 -10.07
C GLN A 111 -35.39 -9.88 -8.56
N TYR A 112 -36.40 -10.13 -7.72
CA TYR A 112 -36.22 -10.14 -6.27
C TYR A 112 -35.15 -11.16 -5.83
N VAL A 113 -35.24 -12.40 -6.32
CA VAL A 113 -34.23 -13.44 -6.02
C VAL A 113 -32.84 -13.01 -6.50
N PHE A 114 -32.74 -12.44 -7.71
CA PHE A 114 -31.49 -11.98 -8.27
C PHE A 114 -30.86 -10.86 -7.43
N THR A 115 -31.64 -9.88 -6.99
CA THR A 115 -31.18 -8.80 -6.10
C THR A 115 -30.69 -9.35 -4.75
N TYR A 116 -31.40 -10.28 -4.13
CA TYR A 116 -30.94 -10.90 -2.87
C TYR A 116 -29.67 -11.73 -3.06
N LEU A 117 -29.52 -12.44 -4.19
CA LEU A 117 -28.28 -13.17 -4.50
C LEU A 117 -27.08 -12.22 -4.67
N LEU A 118 -27.27 -11.07 -5.32
CA LEU A 118 -26.23 -10.05 -5.46
C LEU A 118 -25.84 -9.44 -4.11
N ASN A 119 -26.82 -9.28 -3.21
CA ASN A 119 -26.58 -8.81 -1.84
C ASN A 119 -26.01 -9.88 -0.90
N GLY A 120 -25.64 -11.06 -1.42
CA GLY A 120 -24.94 -12.10 -0.65
C GLY A 120 -25.83 -13.04 0.17
N TYR A 121 -27.15 -12.98 0.02
CA TYR A 121 -28.06 -13.87 0.74
C TYR A 121 -27.99 -15.30 0.20
N SER A 122 -28.08 -16.28 1.11
CA SER A 122 -28.14 -17.70 0.78
C SER A 122 -29.52 -18.09 0.22
N ILE A 123 -29.56 -19.17 -0.56
CA ILE A 123 -30.83 -19.70 -1.12
C ILE A 123 -31.81 -20.06 0.00
N SER A 124 -31.31 -20.56 1.14
CA SER A 124 -32.13 -20.85 2.32
C SER A 124 -32.80 -19.60 2.87
N GLU A 125 -32.08 -18.50 3.03
CA GLU A 125 -32.64 -17.24 3.52
C GLU A 125 -33.65 -16.66 2.53
N ILE A 126 -33.33 -16.73 1.23
CA ILE A 126 -34.22 -16.29 0.15
C ILE A 126 -35.52 -17.12 0.14
N SER A 127 -35.45 -18.42 0.37
CA SER A 127 -36.62 -19.30 0.42
C SER A 127 -37.57 -18.92 1.56
N VAL A 128 -37.01 -18.58 2.73
CA VAL A 128 -37.78 -18.11 3.89
C VAL A 128 -38.40 -16.74 3.63
N MET A 129 -37.64 -15.81 3.06
CA MET A 129 -38.13 -14.45 2.74
C MET A 129 -39.26 -14.45 1.71
N LEU A 130 -39.22 -15.35 0.73
CA LEU A 130 -40.24 -15.47 -0.32
C LEU A 130 -41.40 -16.41 0.06
N GLY A 131 -41.33 -17.09 1.21
CA GLY A 131 -42.32 -18.09 1.61
C GLY A 131 -42.40 -19.29 0.66
N VAL A 132 -41.30 -19.65 0.01
CA VAL A 132 -41.22 -20.78 -0.95
C VAL A 132 -40.34 -21.90 -0.41
N SER A 133 -40.51 -23.12 -0.92
CA SER A 133 -39.60 -24.21 -0.59
C SER A 133 -38.19 -23.96 -1.13
N ASN A 134 -37.18 -24.54 -0.45
CA ASN A 134 -35.79 -24.52 -0.90
C ASN A 134 -35.61 -25.08 -2.33
N SER A 135 -36.41 -26.08 -2.72
CA SER A 135 -36.40 -26.63 -4.08
C SER A 135 -36.88 -25.61 -5.11
N THR A 136 -37.94 -24.85 -4.79
CA THR A 136 -38.47 -23.78 -5.64
C THR A 136 -37.48 -22.63 -5.78
N ALA A 137 -36.83 -22.19 -4.69
CA ALA A 137 -35.80 -21.16 -4.74
C ALA A 137 -34.58 -21.57 -5.60
N LYS A 138 -34.16 -22.85 -5.53
CA LYS A 138 -33.11 -23.40 -6.40
C LYS A 138 -33.54 -23.41 -7.87
N ASN A 139 -34.77 -23.78 -8.17
CA ASN A 139 -35.31 -23.77 -9.53
C ASN A 139 -35.38 -22.35 -10.10
N ILE A 140 -35.77 -21.36 -9.29
CA ILE A 140 -35.77 -19.95 -9.68
C ILE A 140 -34.33 -19.49 -9.99
N ARG A 141 -33.34 -19.80 -9.14
CA ARG A 141 -31.92 -19.51 -9.42
C ARG A 141 -31.43 -20.15 -10.72
N LYS A 142 -31.87 -21.37 -11.02
CA LYS A 142 -31.54 -22.05 -12.28
C LYS A 142 -32.17 -21.33 -13.48
N SER A 143 -33.45 -20.97 -13.41
CA SER A 143 -34.16 -20.18 -14.43
C SER A 143 -33.46 -18.85 -14.70
N ILE A 144 -33.08 -18.13 -13.64
CA ILE A 144 -32.30 -16.88 -13.73
C ILE A 144 -31.00 -17.11 -14.53
N ARG A 145 -30.22 -18.14 -14.18
CA ARG A 145 -28.96 -18.45 -14.87
C ARG A 145 -29.16 -18.79 -16.35
N GLU A 146 -30.21 -19.54 -16.69
CA GLU A 146 -30.53 -19.90 -18.08
C GLU A 146 -30.96 -18.69 -18.91
N LYS A 147 -31.71 -17.76 -18.31
CA LYS A 147 -32.14 -16.52 -18.96
C LYS A 147 -30.97 -15.56 -19.17
N LEU A 148 -30.14 -15.37 -18.15
CA LEU A 148 -28.95 -14.52 -18.22
C LEU A 148 -27.86 -15.08 -19.14
N SER A 149 -27.84 -16.39 -19.41
CA SER A 149 -26.91 -17.01 -20.35
C SER A 149 -27.30 -16.83 -21.83
N LYS A 150 -28.51 -16.34 -22.11
CA LYS A 150 -29.04 -16.11 -23.47
C LYS A 150 -29.05 -14.64 -23.88
N VAL A 151 -28.68 -13.75 -22.96
CA VAL A 151 -28.43 -12.32 -23.19
C VAL A 151 -26.97 -12.14 -23.58
#